data_AF-A0A3D4BGF0-F1
#
_entry.id   AF-A0A3D4BGF0-F1
#
_cell.length_a   1.000
_cell.length_b   1.000
_cell.length_c   1.000
_cell.angle_alpha   90.00
_cell.angle_beta   90.00
_cell.angle_gamma   90.00
#
_symmetry.space_group_name_H-M   'P 1'
#
loop_
_entity.id
_entity.type
_entity.pdbx_description
1 polymer ?
#
loop_
_entity_poly.entity_id
_entity_poly.type
_entity_poly.pdbx_seq_one_letter_code
_entity_poly.pdbx_strand_id
1 'polypeptide(L)' 'MEIKFQTKDESNKQQQDDFLKLSKADRIYAFLRLMERMSQFPVKNKVDSSKDNFIIELKAK' A
#
# COMPACT_ATOMS: atom_id res chain seq x y z
N MET A 1 16.51 8.24 4.12
CA MET A 1 16.55 6.79 3.82
C MET A 1 17.92 6.29 4.21
N GLU A 2 18.00 5.32 5.12
CA GLU A 2 19.27 4.69 5.51
C GLU A 2 19.39 3.36 4.76
N ILE A 3 20.52 3.12 4.10
CA ILE A 3 20.79 1.84 3.44
C ILE A 3 21.47 0.94 4.47
N LYS A 4 20.82 -0.16 4.85
CA LYS A 4 21.35 -1.18 5.76
C LYS A 4 21.67 -2.44 4.97
N PHE A 5 22.86 -2.99 5.16
CA PHE A 5 23.26 -4.28 4.60
C PHE A 5 22.86 -5.37 5.57
N GLN A 6 21.66 -5.92 5.38
CA GLN A 6 21.09 -6.99 6.21
C GLN A 6 20.61 -8.13 5.32
N THR A 7 20.55 -9.33 5.88
CA THR A 7 19.98 -10.48 5.20
C THR A 7 18.46 -10.36 5.08
N LYS A 8 17.87 -11.14 4.17
CA LYS A 8 16.41 -11.20 4.00
C LYS A 8 15.71 -11.65 5.29
N ASP A 9 16.32 -12.59 6.01
CA ASP A 9 15.76 -13.15 7.25
C ASP A 9 15.76 -12.13 8.39
N GLU A 10 16.86 -11.38 8.55
CA GLU A 10 16.94 -10.27 9.51
C GLU A 10 15.92 -9.17 9.18
N SER A 11 15.79 -8.83 7.89
CA SER A 11 14.82 -7.84 7.43
C SER A 11 13.38 -8.26 7.74
N ASN A 12 13.04 -9.52 7.45
CA ASN A 12 11.69 -10.04 7.70
C ASN A 12 11.37 -10.06 9.20
N LYS A 13 12.34 -10.48 10.02
CA LYS A 13 12.18 -10.50 11.48
C LYS A 13 11.94 -9.10 12.04
N GLN A 14 12.73 -8.12 11.61
CA GLN A 14 12.58 -6.73 12.03
C GLN A 14 11.20 -6.18 11.67
N GLN A 15 10.74 -6.41 10.43
CA GLN A 15 9.41 -5.96 9.98
C GLN A 15 8.27 -6.62 10.77
N GLN A 16 8.41 -7.92 11.07
CA GLN A 16 7.45 -8.64 11.90
C GLN A 16 7.38 -8.08 13.32
N ASP A 17 8.53 -7.87 13.95
CA ASP A 17 8.62 -7.32 15.31
C ASP A 17 8.01 -5.91 15.36
N ASP A 18 8.30 -5.08 14.35
CA ASP A 18 7.74 -3.73 14.26
C ASP A 18 6.23 -3.73 14.01
N PHE A 19 5.71 -4.68 13.22
CA PHE A 19 4.27 -4.86 13.04
C PHE A 19 3.57 -5.34 14.33
N LEU A 20 4.20 -6.23 15.09
CA LEU A 20 3.64 -6.74 16.34
C LEU A 20 3.60 -5.69 17.46
N LYS A 21 4.52 -4.72 17.45
CA LYS A 21 4.50 -3.56 18.36
C LYS A 21 3.31 -2.63 18.14
N LEU A 22 2.72 -2.63 16.93
CA LEU A 22 1.54 -1.82 16.63
C LEU A 22 0.30 -2.31 17.37
N SER A 23 -0.58 -1.38 17.74
CA SER A 23 -1.91 -1.70 18.25
C SER A 23 -2.74 -2.44 17.21
N LYS A 24 -3.79 -3.14 17.64
CA LYS A 24 -4.67 -3.90 16.72
C LYS A 24 -5.25 -3.02 15.61
N ALA A 25 -5.64 -1.78 15.93
CA ALA A 25 -6.17 -0.83 14.96
C ALA A 25 -5.07 -0.34 14.00
N ASP A 26 -3.88 -0.01 14.53
CA ASP A 26 -2.77 0.49 13.72
C ASP A 26 -2.27 -0.53 12.71
N ARG A 27 -2.36 -1.83 13.01
CA ARG A 27 -2.06 -2.90 12.06
C ARG A 27 -2.95 -2.83 10.81
N ILE A 28 -4.24 -2.54 10.98
CA ILE A 28 -5.18 -2.37 9.86
C ILE A 28 -4.80 -1.14 9.04
N TYR A 29 -4.56 0.00 9.70
CA TYR A 29 -4.16 1.22 8.99
C TYR A 29 -2.82 1.07 8.26
N ALA A 30 -1.84 0.37 8.86
CA ALA A 30 -0.58 0.07 8.22
C ALA A 30 -0.78 -0.77 6.94
N PHE A 31 -1.67 -1.77 6.98
CA PHE A 31 -2.04 -2.55 5.81
C PHE A 31 -2.71 -1.69 4.72
N LEU A 32 -3.68 -0.85 5.08
CA LEU A 32 -4.36 0.02 4.11
C LEU A 32 -3.40 1.00 3.43
N ARG A 33 -2.46 1.60 4.18
CA ARG A 33 -1.40 2.46 3.61
C ARG A 33 -0.46 1.69 2.69
N LEU A 34 -0.13 0.44 3.02
CA LEU A 34 0.67 -0.40 2.14
C LEU A 34 -0.08 -0.65 0.83
N MET A 35 -1.36 -1.02 0.88
CA MET A 35 -2.20 -1.25 -0.30
C MET A 35 -2.31 0.00 -1.18
N GLU A 36 -2.51 1.17 -0.57
CA GLU A 36 -2.53 2.45 -1.27
C GLU A 36 -1.20 2.69 -2.01
N ARG A 37 -0.06 2.52 -1.34
CA ARG A 37 1.26 2.69 -1.98
C ARG A 37 1.47 1.70 -3.11
N MET A 38 1.11 0.43 -2.92
CA MET A 38 1.23 -0.61 -3.93
C MET A 38 0.37 -0.29 -5.16
N SER A 39 -0.80 0.32 -4.99
CA SER A 39 -1.66 0.74 -6.10
C SER A 39 -1.02 1.81 -7.00
N GLN A 40 -0.09 2.61 -6.45
CA GLN A 40 0.64 3.64 -7.20
C GLN A 40 1.81 3.08 -8.01
N PHE A 41 2.16 1.80 -7.83
CA PHE A 41 3.31 1.22 -8.53
C PHE A 41 3.02 1.11 -10.03
N PRO A 42 4.02 1.36 -10.88
CA PRO A 42 3.86 1.20 -12.31
C PRO A 42 3.66 -0.29 -12.65
N VAL A 43 2.44 -0.65 -13.03
CA VAL A 43 2.10 -1.99 -13.53
C VAL A 43 1.86 -1.94 -15.04
N LYS A 44 2.28 -2.99 -15.76
CA LYS A 44 2.16 -3.07 -17.23
C LYS A 44 0.69 -3.02 -17.69
N ASN A 45 -0.19 -3.66 -16.94
CA ASN A 45 -1.62 -3.75 -17.23
C ASN A 45 -2.39 -3.03 -16.13
N LYS A 46 -2.47 -1.69 -16.19
CA LYS A 46 -3.39 -0.96 -15.32
C LYS A 46 -4.81 -1.32 -15.76
N VAL A 47 -5.57 -1.93 -14.85
CA VAL A 47 -7.00 -2.14 -15.06
C VAL A 47 -7.64 -0.77 -15.07
N ASP A 48 -8.18 -0.37 -16.22
CA ASP A 48 -8.88 0.90 -16.34
C ASP A 48 -10.15 0.82 -15.50
N SER A 49 -10.11 1.46 -14.34
CA SER A 49 -11.20 1.44 -13.38
C SER A 49 -12.45 2.11 -13.94
N SER A 50 -12.33 2.91 -15.00
CA SER A 50 -13.44 3.65 -15.60
C SER A 50 -14.19 2.89 -16.68
N LYS A 51 -13.63 1.79 -17.21
CA LYS A 51 -14.12 1.15 -18.44
C LYS A 51 -15.57 0.67 -18.35
N ASP A 52 -15.98 0.19 -17.18
CA ASP A 52 -17.33 -0.34 -16.93
C ASP A 52 -18.08 0.45 -15.84
N ASN A 53 -17.52 1.57 -15.37
CA ASN A 53 -18.14 2.36 -14.30
C ASN A 53 -19.12 3.39 -14.88
N PHE A 54 -20.22 3.62 -14.15
CA PHE A 54 -21.13 4.72 -14.46
C PHE A 54 -20.48 6.06 -14.04
N ILE A 55 -20.05 6.85 -15.02
CA ILE A 55 -19.40 8.15 -14.78
C ILE A 55 -20.47 9.24 -14.65
N ILE A 56 -20.52 9.92 -13.51
CA ILE A 56 -21.41 11.08 -13.30
C ILE A 56 -20.63 12.35 -13.65
N GLU A 57 -20.92 12.94 -14.79
CA GLU A 57 -20.36 14.24 -15.19
C GLU A 57 -21.12 15.39 -14.52
N LEU A 58 -20.52 16.00 -13.49
CA LEU A 58 -21.04 17.22 -12.88
C LEU A 58 -20.66 18.42 -13.76
N LYS A 59 -21.60 18.94 -14.56
CA LYS A 59 -21.41 20.21 -15.27
C LYS A 59 -21.44 21.37 -14.26
N ALA A 60 -20.35 22.13 -14.17
CA ALA A 60 -20.36 23.42 -13.49
C ALA A 60 -21.33 24.37 -14.20
N LYS A 61 -22.10 25.12 -13.40
CA LYS A 61 -23.14 26.05 -13.87
C LYS A 61 -22.55 27.40 -14.25
#